data_AF-A0AAU7NPB0-F1
#
_entry.id   AF-A0AAU7NPB0-F1
#
_cell.length_a   1.000
_cell.length_b   1.000
_cell.length_c   1.000
_cell.angle_alpha   90.00
_cell.angle_beta   90.00
_cell.angle_gamma   90.00
#
_symmetry.space_group_name_H-M   'P 1'
#
loop_
_entity.id
_entity.type
_entity.pdbx_description
1 polymer ?
#
loop_
_entity_poly.entity_id
_entity_poly.type
_entity_poly.pdbx_seq_one_letter_code
_entity_poly.pdbx_strand_id
1 'polypeptide(L)'
;MSQQVFADAVGITQPVVSDLCRRQILNQGGTFGDWVRRYCGHLQSQADERAACGDLDLAFERAALARAHREKIEMQNDAKRREYGPIDELDAGVDRVLAAVSERIGTIPSRVESSVVALTPHEMNIVSGVVDEVQQTLKEAKINWFDEQDGEEVDA
;
A
#
# COMPACT_ATOMS: atom_id res chain seq x y z
N MET A 1 -60.56 15.74 19.95
CA MET A 1 -59.66 14.60 20.23
C MET A 1 -58.52 15.12 21.09
N SER A 2 -58.14 14.43 22.19
CA SER A 2 -57.06 14.89 23.06
C SER A 2 -55.71 14.31 22.63
N GLN A 3 -54.63 15.03 22.93
CA GLN A 3 -53.26 14.60 22.65
C GLN A 3 -52.89 13.30 23.38
N GLN A 4 -53.43 13.10 24.59
CA GLN A 4 -53.23 11.89 25.38
C GLN A 4 -53.78 10.64 24.66
N VAL A 5 -54.99 10.73 24.10
CA VAL A 5 -55.62 9.59 23.40
C VAL A 5 -54.83 9.22 22.15
N PHE A 6 -54.22 10.18 21.46
CA PHE A 6 -53.32 9.89 20.34
C PHE A 6 -52.01 9.24 20.79
N ALA A 7 -51.43 9.76 21.85
CA ALA A 7 -50.19 9.27 22.44
C ALA A 7 -50.30 7.78 22.79
N ASP A 8 -51.39 7.42 23.50
CA ASP A 8 -51.68 6.04 23.89
C ASP A 8 -51.92 5.13 22.68
N ALA A 9 -52.58 5.63 21.63
CA ALA A 9 -52.90 4.84 20.44
C ALA A 9 -51.69 4.55 19.52
N VAL A 10 -50.70 5.45 19.49
CA VAL A 10 -49.50 5.34 18.64
C VAL A 10 -48.29 4.83 19.45
N GLY A 11 -48.42 4.67 20.76
CA GLY A 11 -47.38 4.16 21.64
C GLY A 11 -46.27 5.18 21.94
N ILE A 12 -46.60 6.46 21.95
CA ILE A 12 -45.67 7.57 22.28
C ILE A 12 -46.18 8.34 23.51
N THR A 13 -45.34 9.18 24.09
CA THR A 13 -45.74 9.98 25.25
C THR A 13 -46.42 11.29 24.83
N GLN A 14 -47.35 11.80 25.65
CA GLN A 14 -48.04 13.06 25.37
C GLN A 14 -47.11 14.28 25.17
N PRO A 15 -45.98 14.41 25.89
CA PRO A 15 -44.99 15.45 25.60
C PRO A 15 -44.42 15.39 24.18
N VAL A 16 -44.23 14.18 23.63
CA VAL A 16 -43.75 13.98 22.25
C VAL A 16 -44.82 14.43 21.25
N VAL A 17 -46.09 14.14 21.50
CA VAL A 17 -47.20 14.65 20.67
C VAL A 17 -47.26 16.18 20.71
N SER A 18 -47.05 16.77 21.90
CA SER A 18 -47.01 18.23 22.07
C SER A 18 -45.85 18.86 21.27
N ASP A 19 -44.66 18.24 21.28
CA ASP A 19 -43.52 18.67 20.48
C ASP A 19 -43.80 18.57 18.98
N LEU A 20 -44.40 17.47 18.51
CA LEU A 20 -44.79 17.29 17.11
C LEU A 20 -45.83 18.33 16.64
N CYS A 21 -46.77 18.72 17.52
CA CYS A 21 -47.69 19.83 17.25
C CYS A 21 -46.95 21.18 17.22
N ARG A 22 -45.99 21.41 18.12
CA ARG A 22 -45.19 22.64 18.17
C ARG A 22 -44.32 22.81 16.92
N ARG A 23 -43.77 21.72 16.41
CA ARG A 23 -42.98 21.64 15.17
C ARG A 23 -43.83 21.67 13.90
N GLN A 24 -45.15 21.84 14.04
CA GLN A 24 -46.13 21.89 12.94
C GLN A 24 -46.19 20.63 12.08
N ILE A 25 -45.69 19.50 12.57
CA ILE A 25 -45.79 18.19 11.90
C ILE A 25 -47.25 17.69 12.02
N LEU A 26 -47.84 17.85 13.21
CA LEU A 26 -49.25 17.55 13.48
C LEU A 26 -50.07 18.84 13.56
N ASN A 27 -51.23 18.88 12.89
CA ASN A 27 -52.14 20.03 12.93
C ASN A 27 -52.98 20.04 14.21
N GLN A 28 -53.03 21.18 14.91
CA GLN A 28 -53.91 21.33 16.07
C GLN A 28 -55.39 21.23 15.66
N GLY A 29 -56.18 20.43 16.37
CA GLY A 29 -57.61 20.20 16.07
C GLY A 29 -57.89 19.23 14.92
N GLY A 30 -56.88 18.57 14.36
CA GLY A 30 -57.05 17.55 13.31
C GLY A 30 -57.78 16.28 13.76
N THR A 31 -58.20 15.47 12.79
CA THR A 31 -58.79 14.15 13.06
C THR A 31 -57.71 13.11 13.33
N PHE A 32 -58.07 12.02 14.02
CA PHE A 32 -57.15 10.91 14.33
C PHE A 32 -56.43 10.39 13.08
N GLY A 33 -57.18 10.14 12.00
CA GLY A 33 -56.63 9.61 10.75
C GLY A 33 -55.72 10.59 9.99
N ASP A 34 -55.87 11.90 10.18
CA ASP A 34 -54.93 12.90 9.65
C ASP A 34 -53.62 12.88 10.43
N TRP A 35 -53.70 12.79 11.76
CA TRP A 35 -52.51 12.71 12.61
C TRP A 35 -51.69 11.45 12.37
N VAL A 36 -52.34 10.29 12.21
CA VAL A 36 -51.64 9.03 11.89
C VAL A 36 -50.91 9.14 10.56
N ARG A 37 -51.56 9.65 9.50
CA ARG A 37 -50.93 9.77 8.17
C ARG A 37 -49.72 10.70 8.19
N ARG A 38 -49.84 11.85 8.85
CA ARG A 38 -48.74 12.82 8.99
C ARG A 38 -47.59 12.26 9.82
N TYR A 39 -47.89 11.56 10.91
CA TYR A 39 -46.89 10.92 11.74
C TYR A 39 -46.12 9.83 10.99
N CYS A 40 -46.83 8.95 10.28
CA CYS A 40 -46.20 7.90 9.45
C CYS A 40 -45.34 8.51 8.33
N GLY A 41 -45.81 9.56 7.65
CA GLY A 41 -45.02 10.26 6.64
C GLY A 41 -43.75 10.90 7.22
N HIS A 42 -43.83 11.45 8.44
CA HIS A 42 -42.66 11.99 9.13
C HIS A 42 -41.62 10.92 9.49
N LEU A 43 -42.07 9.75 9.96
CA LEU A 43 -41.17 8.62 10.24
C LEU A 43 -40.51 8.10 8.98
N GLN A 44 -41.25 8.04 7.87
CA GLN A 44 -40.70 7.63 6.59
C GLN A 44 -39.66 8.64 6.07
N SER A 45 -39.93 9.95 6.13
CA SER A 45 -38.95 10.99 5.78
C SER A 45 -37.67 10.87 6.60
N GLN A 46 -37.78 10.64 7.91
CA GLN A 46 -36.60 10.42 8.75
C GLN A 46 -35.84 9.13 8.40
N ALA A 47 -36.56 8.07 8.01
CA ALA A 47 -35.94 6.82 7.57
C ALA A 47 -35.22 6.99 6.23
N ASP A 48 -35.83 7.72 5.28
CA ASP A 48 -35.25 8.02 3.97
C ASP A 48 -34.02 8.94 4.09
N GLU A 49 -34.09 9.95 4.98
CA GLU A 49 -32.94 10.80 5.31
C GLU A 49 -31.79 9.98 5.90
N ARG A 50 -32.07 9.04 6.81
CA ARG A 50 -31.06 8.15 7.40
C ARG A 50 -30.50 7.16 6.37
N ALA A 51 -31.33 6.62 5.49
CA ALA A 51 -30.91 5.71 4.42
C ALA A 51 -30.05 6.43 3.38
N ALA A 52 -30.41 7.68 3.03
CA ALA A 52 -29.62 8.52 2.13
C ALA A 52 -28.28 8.96 2.75
N CYS A 53 -28.21 9.07 4.09
CA CYS A 53 -27.00 9.47 4.79
C CYS A 53 -25.94 8.34 4.86
N GLY A 54 -26.31 7.06 4.67
CA GLY A 54 -25.35 5.94 4.56
C GLY A 54 -24.32 5.85 5.69
N ASP A 55 -24.61 6.47 6.83
CA ASP A 55 -23.62 7.15 7.67
C ASP A 55 -22.77 6.18 8.50
N LEU A 56 -23.32 5.01 8.82
CA LEU A 56 -22.63 4.03 9.67
C LEU A 56 -21.69 3.10 8.89
N ASP A 57 -21.93 2.90 7.59
CA ASP A 57 -21.12 2.00 6.76
C ASP A 57 -20.08 2.78 5.95
N LEU A 58 -20.50 3.88 5.31
CA LEU A 58 -19.64 4.67 4.43
C LEU A 58 -18.51 5.41 5.17
N ALA A 59 -18.76 5.88 6.39
CA ALA A 59 -17.73 6.56 7.18
C ALA A 59 -16.64 5.56 7.66
N PHE A 60 -17.05 4.35 8.04
CA PHE A 60 -16.14 3.28 8.46
C PHE A 60 -15.32 2.75 7.27
N GLU A 61 -15.98 2.47 6.14
CA GLU A 61 -15.30 2.02 4.91
C GLU A 61 -14.35 3.07 4.35
N ARG A 62 -14.70 4.37 4.40
CA ARG A 62 -13.79 5.46 4.00
C ARG A 62 -12.59 5.59 4.92
N ALA A 63 -12.76 5.37 6.21
CA ALA A 63 -11.65 5.38 7.16
C ALA A 63 -10.70 4.19 6.93
N ALA A 64 -11.23 3.00 6.62
CA ALA A 64 -10.43 1.84 6.25
C ALA A 64 -9.68 2.05 4.93
N LEU A 65 -10.35 2.60 3.91
CA LEU A 65 -9.76 2.97 2.63
C LEU A 65 -8.64 4.03 2.83
N ALA A 66 -8.88 5.06 3.64
CA ALA A 66 -7.87 6.08 3.93
C ALA A 66 -6.62 5.50 4.62
N ARG A 67 -6.78 4.50 5.50
CA ARG A 67 -5.66 3.79 6.13
C ARG A 67 -4.85 3.00 5.08
N ALA A 68 -5.53 2.21 4.24
CA ALA A 68 -4.87 1.44 3.18
C ALA A 68 -4.16 2.35 2.17
N HIS A 69 -4.73 3.51 1.83
CA HIS A 69 -4.08 4.50 0.97
C HIS A 69 -2.85 5.13 1.63
N ARG A 70 -2.90 5.43 2.94
CA ARG A 70 -1.74 5.92 3.68
C ARG A 70 -0.59 4.93 3.68
N GLU A 71 -0.88 3.66 3.94
CA GLU A 71 0.13 2.58 3.94
C GLU A 71 0.76 2.41 2.55
N LYS A 72 -0.06 2.44 1.49
CA LYS A 72 0.45 2.43 0.11
C LYS A 72 1.35 3.64 -0.19
N ILE A 73 0.99 4.83 0.27
CA ILE A 73 1.78 6.04 0.06
C ILE A 73 3.09 5.98 0.87
N GLU A 74 3.06 5.41 2.08
CA GLU A 74 4.24 5.17 2.91
C GLU A 74 5.21 4.24 2.18
N MET A 75 4.75 3.06 1.74
CA MET A 75 5.55 2.15 0.91
C MET A 75 6.11 2.81 -0.36
N GLN A 76 5.31 3.64 -1.04
CA GLN A 76 5.77 4.37 -2.22
C GLN A 76 6.80 5.46 -1.91
N ASN A 77 6.70 6.10 -0.75
CA ASN A 77 7.67 7.09 -0.29
C ASN A 77 8.98 6.43 0.12
N ASP A 78 8.93 5.26 0.75
CA ASP A 78 10.10 4.50 1.16
C ASP A 78 10.85 3.93 -0.05
N ALA A 79 10.11 3.44 -1.06
CA ALA A 79 10.67 3.11 -2.37
C ALA A 79 11.35 4.32 -3.04
N LYS A 80 10.71 5.51 -3.00
CA LYS A 80 11.30 6.75 -3.54
C LYS A 80 12.51 7.25 -2.76
N ARG A 81 12.62 6.93 -1.47
CA ARG A 81 13.76 7.28 -0.60
C ARG A 81 14.99 6.40 -0.84
N ARG A 82 14.93 5.44 -1.77
CA ARG A 82 15.99 4.44 -2.06
C ARG A 82 16.24 3.46 -0.92
N GLU A 83 15.29 3.31 0.00
CA GLU A 83 15.38 2.32 1.08
C GLU A 83 14.99 0.92 0.60
N TYR A 84 14.20 0.82 -0.48
CA TYR A 84 13.87 -0.42 -1.19
C TYR A 84 14.05 -0.23 -2.70
N GLY A 85 15.16 -0.72 -3.25
CA GLY A 85 15.31 -0.91 -4.69
C GLY A 85 14.63 -2.22 -5.11
N PRO A 86 13.94 -2.29 -6.26
CA PRO A 86 13.49 -3.57 -6.79
C PRO A 86 14.70 -4.48 -6.95
N ILE A 87 14.67 -5.67 -6.35
CA ILE A 87 15.77 -6.63 -6.39
C ILE A 87 16.18 -6.92 -7.84
N ASP A 88 15.21 -6.97 -8.76
CA ASP A 88 15.42 -7.17 -10.19
C ASP A 88 16.30 -6.09 -10.85
N GLU A 89 16.19 -4.83 -10.41
CA GLU A 89 17.01 -3.73 -10.93
C GLU A 89 18.44 -3.77 -10.38
N LEU A 90 18.61 -4.24 -9.14
CA LEU A 90 19.92 -4.45 -8.52
C LEU A 90 20.67 -5.61 -9.19
N ASP A 91 19.99 -6.73 -9.42
CA ASP A 91 20.57 -7.91 -10.08
C ASP A 91 21.04 -7.55 -11.50
N ALA A 92 20.18 -6.91 -12.29
CA ALA A 92 20.54 -6.42 -13.62
C ALA A 92 21.67 -5.36 -13.59
N GLY A 93 21.74 -4.55 -12.53
CA GLY A 93 22.79 -3.58 -12.32
C GLY A 93 24.14 -4.24 -12.08
N VAL A 94 24.18 -5.25 -11.20
CA VAL A 94 25.42 -5.95 -10.86
C VAL A 94 25.89 -6.84 -12.01
N ASP A 95 24.99 -7.53 -12.72
CA ASP A 95 25.33 -8.30 -13.92
C ASP A 95 26.04 -7.43 -14.98
N ARG A 96 25.55 -6.22 -15.22
CA ARG A 96 26.19 -5.27 -16.15
C ARG A 96 27.60 -4.88 -15.68
N VAL A 97 27.77 -4.67 -14.37
CA VAL A 97 29.08 -4.31 -13.81
C VAL A 97 30.05 -5.49 -13.91
N LEU A 98 29.63 -6.70 -13.57
CA LEU A 98 30.45 -7.92 -13.68
C LEU A 98 30.83 -8.21 -15.13
N ALA A 99 29.90 -8.06 -16.06
CA ALA A 99 30.18 -8.18 -17.49
C ALA A 99 31.24 -7.16 -17.95
N ALA A 100 31.11 -5.90 -17.55
CA ALA A 100 32.08 -4.86 -17.89
C ALA A 100 33.47 -5.11 -17.26
N VAL A 101 33.52 -5.69 -16.06
CA VAL A 101 34.78 -6.10 -15.41
C VAL A 101 35.43 -7.27 -16.15
N SER A 102 34.66 -8.30 -16.51
CA SER A 102 35.15 -9.44 -17.28
C SER A 102 35.71 -9.02 -18.64
N GLU A 103 35.02 -8.09 -19.33
CA GLU A 103 35.49 -7.53 -20.60
C GLU A 103 36.82 -6.79 -20.43
N ARG A 104 36.93 -5.92 -19.42
CA ARG A 104 38.19 -5.20 -19.13
C ARG A 104 39.34 -6.14 -18.80
N ILE A 105 39.08 -7.21 -18.04
CA ILE A 105 40.09 -8.24 -17.75
C ILE A 105 40.55 -8.94 -19.04
N GLY A 106 39.64 -9.19 -19.98
CA GLY A 106 39.96 -9.74 -21.30
C GLY A 106 40.85 -8.85 -22.16
N THR A 107 40.91 -7.54 -21.89
CA THR A 107 41.83 -6.62 -22.58
C THR A 107 43.26 -6.64 -22.04
N ILE A 108 43.52 -7.31 -20.92
CA ILE A 108 44.85 -7.31 -20.29
C ILE A 108 45.93 -7.91 -21.21
N PRO A 109 45.73 -9.08 -21.88
CA PRO A 109 46.75 -9.66 -22.75
C PRO A 109 47.18 -8.73 -23.89
N SER A 110 46.22 -8.06 -24.55
CA SER A 110 46.54 -7.12 -25.65
C SER A 110 47.24 -5.85 -25.16
N ARG A 111 46.94 -5.40 -23.94
CA ARG A 111 47.66 -4.29 -23.30
C ARG A 111 49.08 -4.68 -22.88
N VAL A 112 49.28 -5.93 -22.46
CA VAL A 112 50.61 -6.47 -22.12
C VAL A 112 51.46 -6.63 -23.39
N GLU A 113 50.88 -7.12 -24.48
CA GLU A 113 51.55 -7.25 -25.78
C GLU A 113 52.02 -5.88 -26.32
N SER A 114 51.18 -4.85 -26.19
CA SER A 114 51.50 -3.51 -26.67
C SER A 114 52.46 -2.72 -25.77
N SER A 115 52.64 -3.11 -24.51
CA SER A 115 53.48 -2.39 -23.54
C SER A 115 54.86 -3.01 -23.33
N VAL A 116 55.05 -4.30 -23.63
CA VAL A 116 56.32 -5.00 -23.41
C VAL A 116 56.85 -5.59 -24.72
N VAL A 117 57.93 -4.98 -25.23
CA VAL A 117 58.56 -5.32 -26.53
C VAL A 117 59.34 -6.65 -26.49
N ALA A 118 59.60 -7.22 -25.31
CA ALA A 118 60.50 -8.37 -25.13
C ALA A 118 59.83 -9.61 -24.51
N LEU A 119 58.51 -9.77 -24.64
CA LEU A 119 57.83 -10.97 -24.18
C LEU A 119 58.03 -12.14 -25.15
N THR A 120 58.35 -13.30 -24.60
CA THR A 120 58.34 -14.54 -25.36
C THR A 120 56.89 -15.02 -25.55
N PRO A 121 56.59 -15.76 -26.65
CA PRO A 121 55.26 -16.34 -26.86
C PRO A 121 54.79 -17.24 -25.71
N HIS A 122 55.72 -17.86 -24.98
CA HIS A 122 55.41 -18.69 -23.82
C HIS A 122 54.88 -17.86 -22.64
N GLU A 123 55.50 -16.72 -22.34
CA GLU A 123 55.06 -15.82 -21.27
C GLU A 123 53.68 -15.21 -21.57
N MET A 124 53.40 -14.89 -22.84
CA MET A 124 52.08 -14.40 -23.24
C MET A 124 50.98 -15.46 -23.05
N ASN A 125 51.28 -16.74 -23.36
CA ASN A 125 50.33 -17.83 -23.13
C ASN A 125 50.02 -18.04 -21.63
N ILE A 126 50.99 -17.81 -20.74
CA ILE A 126 50.77 -17.86 -19.29
C ILE A 126 49.82 -16.74 -18.87
N VAL A 127 50.03 -15.51 -19.35
CA VAL A 127 49.15 -14.37 -19.03
C VAL A 127 47.73 -14.61 -19.52
N SER A 128 47.56 -15.06 -20.77
CA SER A 128 46.24 -15.39 -21.31
C SER A 128 45.55 -16.50 -20.51
N GLY A 129 46.29 -17.54 -20.11
CA GLY A 129 45.74 -18.62 -19.28
C GLY A 129 45.25 -18.15 -17.91
N VAL A 130 46.00 -17.28 -17.24
CA VAL A 130 45.58 -16.69 -15.96
C VAL A 130 44.37 -15.77 -16.14
N VAL A 131 44.31 -15.01 -17.23
CA VAL A 131 43.16 -14.15 -17.56
C VAL A 131 41.89 -14.99 -17.79
N ASP A 132 42.01 -16.11 -18.51
CA ASP A 132 40.91 -17.03 -18.76
C ASP A 132 40.40 -17.70 -17.47
N GLU A 133 41.30 -18.10 -16.57
CA GLU A 133 40.96 -18.65 -15.25
C GLU A 133 40.19 -17.64 -14.38
N VAL A 134 40.64 -16.38 -14.36
CA VAL A 134 39.96 -15.30 -13.63
C VAL A 134 38.58 -15.01 -14.24
N GLN A 135 38.47 -15.02 -15.57
CA GLN A 135 37.17 -14.86 -16.24
C GLN A 135 36.21 -16.01 -15.95
N GLN A 136 36.71 -17.25 -15.89
CA GLN A 136 35.90 -18.41 -15.54
C GLN A 136 35.37 -18.31 -14.11
N THR A 137 36.24 -17.92 -13.17
CA THR A 137 35.85 -17.71 -11.77
C THR A 137 34.78 -16.62 -11.62
N LEU A 138 34.89 -15.54 -12.40
CA LEU A 138 33.88 -14.47 -12.40
C LEU A 138 32.53 -14.92 -12.97
N LYS A 139 32.52 -15.81 -13.96
CA LYS A 139 31.27 -16.38 -14.52
C LYS A 139 30.58 -17.33 -13.56
N GLU A 140 31.34 -18.00 -12.69
CA GLU A 140 30.81 -18.94 -11.70
C GLU A 140 30.39 -18.25 -10.39
N ALA A 141 30.81 -17.00 -10.18
CA ALA A 141 30.44 -16.20 -9.03
C ALA A 141 28.91 -15.97 -9.01
N LYS A 142 28.25 -16.56 -8.02
CA LYS A 142 26.84 -16.29 -7.71
C LYS A 142 26.75 -15.27 -6.60
N ILE A 143 25.90 -14.27 -6.77
CA ILE A 143 25.60 -13.30 -5.72
C ILE A 143 24.48 -13.89 -4.88
N ASN A 144 24.80 -14.22 -3.63
CA ASN A 144 23.77 -14.52 -2.65
C ASN A 144 23.38 -13.23 -1.93
N TRP A 145 22.24 -12.66 -2.31
CA TRP A 145 21.71 -11.44 -1.71
C TRP A 145 21.29 -11.61 -0.24
N PHE A 146 21.11 -12.86 0.20
CA PHE A 146 20.54 -13.20 1.50
C PHE A 146 21.27 -14.34 2.19
N ASP A 147 22.61 -14.40 2.09
CA ASP A 147 23.34 -15.20 3.07
C ASP A 147 23.02 -14.63 4.46
N GLU A 148 22.28 -15.42 5.25
CA GLU A 148 22.22 -15.27 6.69
C GLU A 148 23.69 -15.27 7.13
N GLN A 149 24.23 -14.08 7.44
CA GLN A 149 25.34 -14.04 8.35
C GLN A 149 24.78 -14.67 9.61
N ASP A 150 25.08 -15.97 9.79
CA ASP A 150 25.02 -16.65 11.06
C ASP A 150 25.51 -15.62 12.06
N GLY A 151 24.59 -15.17 12.92
CA GLY A 151 24.94 -14.34 14.04
C GLY A 151 26.00 -15.12 14.81
N GLU A 152 27.25 -14.75 14.64
CA GLU A 152 28.22 -14.92 15.71
C GLU A 152 27.64 -14.12 16.87
N GLU A 153 26.86 -14.82 17.71
CA GLU A 153 26.68 -14.48 19.11
C GLU A 153 28.10 -14.28 19.65
N VAL A 154 28.54 -13.03 19.65
CA VAL A 154 29.65 -12.60 20.48
C VAL A 154 29.12 -12.61 21.90
N ASP A 155 29.17 -13.80 22.52
CA ASP A 155 29.08 -13.94 23.97
C ASP A 155 30.24 -13.15 24.60
N ALA A 156 29.90 -12.01 25.21
CA ALA A 156 30.75 -11.27 26.14
C ALA A 156 29.91 -10.55 27.20
#